data_AF-L8G4D2-F1
#
_entry.id   AF-L8G4D2-F1
#
_cell.length_a   1.000
_cell.length_b   1.000
_cell.length_c   1.000
_cell.angle_alpha   90.00
_cell.angle_beta   90.00
_cell.angle_gamma   90.00
#
_symmetry.space_group_name_H-M   'P 1'
#
loop_
_entity.id
_entity.type
_entity.pdbx_description
1 polymer ?
#
loop_
_entity_poly.entity_id
_entity_poly.type
_entity_poly.pdbx_seq_one_letter_code
_entity_poly.pdbx_strand_id
1 'polypeptide(L)' 'MFGGPPPPPSAAELRAQEDEASSTIRRIIVGAVLLYLSPFAVDAVKKLI' A
#
# COMPACT_ATOMS: atom_id res chain seq x y z
N MET A 1 -14.75 26.74 18.00
CA MET A 1 -13.66 27.57 17.45
C MET A 1 -14.03 27.95 16.02
N PHE A 2 -14.31 29.24 15.77
CA PHE A 2 -14.54 29.76 14.43
C PHE A 2 -13.17 30.08 13.82
N GLY A 3 -12.48 29.05 13.34
CA GLY A 3 -11.35 29.19 12.43
C GLY A 3 -11.89 29.02 11.02
N GLY A 4 -11.48 29.89 10.10
CA GLY A 4 -11.75 29.69 8.67
C GLY A 4 -11.22 28.33 8.18
N PRO A 5 -11.46 27.96 6.91
CA PRO A 5 -10.96 26.70 6.38
C PRO A 5 -9.46 26.56 6.67
N PRO A 6 -9.01 25.35 7.05
CA PRO A 6 -7.62 25.12 7.39
C PRO A 6 -6.72 25.59 6.25
N PRO A 7 -5.52 26.11 6.55
CA PRO A 7 -4.58 26.51 5.51
C PRO A 7 -4.30 25.32 4.60
N PRO A 8 -4.12 25.56 3.28
CA PRO A 8 -3.77 24.49 2.37
C PRO A 8 -2.45 23.85 2.79
N PRO A 9 -2.25 22.54 2.53
CA PRO A 9 -1.02 21.85 2.90
C PRO A 9 0.19 22.49 2.23
N SER A 10 1.30 22.55 2.95
CA SER A 10 2.61 22.92 2.42
C SER A 10 3.10 21.89 1.39
N ALA A 11 4.07 22.27 0.56
CA ALA A 11 4.67 21.35 -0.41
C ALA A 11 5.33 20.12 0.24
N ALA A 12 5.83 20.25 1.48
CA ALA A 12 6.38 19.12 2.23
C ALA A 12 5.29 18.15 2.69
N GLU A 13 4.15 18.67 3.16
CA GLU A 13 3.00 17.86 3.57
C GLU A 13 2.36 17.13 2.39
N LEU A 14 2.28 17.77 1.22
CA LEU A 14 1.79 17.12 0.00
C LEU A 14 2.70 15.96 -0.42
N ARG A 15 4.03 16.16 -0.44
CA ARG A 15 4.98 15.09 -0.76
C ARG A 15 4.89 13.92 0.20
N ALA A 16 4.75 14.18 1.51
CA ALA A 16 4.59 13.13 2.50
C ALA A 16 3.32 12.29 2.27
N GLN A 17 2.21 12.95 1.89
CA GLN A 17 0.96 12.26 1.54
C GLN A 17 1.08 11.43 0.26
N GLU A 18 1.78 11.95 -0.77
CA GLU A 18 2.07 11.23 -2.01
C GLU A 18 2.92 9.97 -1.76
N ASP A 19 3.93 10.08 -0.90
CA ASP A 19 4.80 8.97 -0.50
C ASP A 19 4.01 7.90 0.27
N GLU A 20 3.15 8.30 1.19
CA GLU A 20 2.29 7.39 1.96
C GLU A 20 1.29 6.65 1.04
N ALA A 21 0.63 7.37 0.14
CA ALA A 21 -0.29 6.80 -0.82
C ALA A 21 0.42 5.79 -1.75
N SER A 22 1.60 6.17 -2.26
CA SER A 22 2.42 5.30 -3.12
C SER A 22 2.85 4.03 -2.40
N SER A 23 3.32 4.16 -1.15
CA SER A 23 3.70 3.02 -0.31
C SER A 23 2.51 2.08 -0.04
N THR A 24 1.34 2.64 0.22
CA THR A 24 0.10 1.89 0.45
C THR A 24 -0.31 1.08 -0.77
N ILE A 25 -0.37 1.73 -1.94
CA ILE A 25 -0.68 1.06 -3.21
C ILE A 25 0.32 -0.07 -3.48
N ARG A 26 1.62 0.20 -3.29
CA ARG A 26 2.67 -0.81 -3.48
C ARG A 26 2.47 -2.02 -2.57
N ARG A 27 2.16 -1.82 -1.29
CA ARG A 27 1.89 -2.90 -0.34
C ARG A 27 0.69 -3.74 -0.75
N ILE A 28 -0.40 -3.08 -1.17
CA ILE A 28 -1.60 -3.76 -1.65
C ILE A 28 -1.30 -4.60 -2.88
N ILE A 29 -0.58 -4.07 -3.87
CA ILE A 29 -0.21 -4.80 -5.09
C ILE A 29 0.63 -6.02 -4.73
N VAL A 30 1.67 -5.85 -3.90
CA VAL A 30 2.52 -6.97 -3.48
C VAL A 30 1.71 -8.04 -2.75
N GLY A 31 0.85 -7.64 -1.80
CA GLY A 31 -0.04 -8.56 -1.09
C GLY A 31 -0.99 -9.30 -2.01
N ALA A 32 -1.60 -8.60 -2.97
CA ALA A 32 -2.51 -9.19 -3.94
C ALA A 32 -1.80 -10.22 -4.83
N VAL A 33 -0.59 -9.91 -5.32
CA VAL A 33 0.22 -10.84 -6.12
C VAL A 33 0.58 -12.08 -5.30
N LEU A 34 1.02 -11.90 -4.04
CA LEU A 34 1.35 -13.04 -3.18
C LEU A 34 0.13 -13.93 -2.90
N LEU A 35 -1.03 -13.33 -2.61
CA LEU A 35 -2.26 -14.08 -2.37
C LEU A 35 -2.72 -14.81 -3.64
N TYR A 36 -2.68 -14.15 -4.79
CA TYR A 36 -3.00 -14.77 -6.07
C TYR A 36 -2.11 -15.98 -6.37
N LEU A 37 -0.81 -15.86 -6.08
CA LEU A 37 0.16 -16.94 -6.31
C LEU A 37 0.17 -18.00 -5.21
N SER A 38 -0.49 -17.77 -4.07
CA SER A 38 -0.45 -18.67 -2.91
C SER A 38 -0.88 -20.12 -3.18
N PRO A 39 -1.88 -20.42 -4.03
CA PRO A 39 -2.24 -21.82 -4.31
C PRO A 39 -1.14 -22.59 -5.03
N PHE A 40 -0.41 -21.93 -5.92
CA PHE A 40 0.73 -22.53 -6.64
C PHE A 40 1.89 -22.81 -5.70
N ALA A 41 2.17 -21.88 -4.77
CA ALA A 41 3.18 -22.11 -3.74
C ALA A 41 2.81 -23.31 -2.85
N VAL A 42 1.54 -23.42 -2.43
CA VAL A 42 1.05 -24.56 -1.65
C VAL A 42 1.16 -25.87 -2.43
N ASP A 43 0.77 -25.89 -3.71
CA ASP A 43 0.88 -27.07 -4.57
C ASP A 43 2.34 -27.50 -4.78
N ALA A 44 3.24 -26.54 -5.00
CA ALA A 44 4.68 -26.81 -5.14
C ALA A 44 5.26 -27.42 -3.85
N VAL A 45 4.95 -26.86 -2.67
CA VAL A 45 5.40 -27.42 -1.39
C VAL A 45 4.86 -28.83 -1.19
N LYS A 46 3.58 -29.08 -1.48
CA LYS A 46 2.98 -30.42 -1.36
C LYS A 46 3.63 -31.48 -2.24
N LYS A 47 4.24 -31.09 -3.36
CA LYS A 47 4.92 -32.02 -4.28
C LYS A 47 6.38 -32.28 -3.90
N LEU A 48 6.93 -31.48 -2.99
CA LEU A 48 8.32 -31.61 -2.52
C LEU A 48 8.44 -32.54 -1.30
N ILE A 49 7.35 -32.78 -0.57
CA ILE A 49 7.24 -33.70 0.57
C ILE A 49 6.40 -34.92 0.21
#